data_AF-A0AAV8USS5-F1
#
_entry.id   AF-A0AAV8USS5-F1
#
_cell.length_a   1.000
_cell.length_b   1.000
_cell.length_c   1.000
_cell.angle_alpha   90.00
_cell.angle_beta   90.00
_cell.angle_gamma   90.00
#
_symmetry.space_group_name_H-M   'P 1'
#
loop_
_entity.id
_entity.type
_entity.pdbx_description
1 polymer ?
#
loop_
_entity_poly.entity_id
_entity_poly.type
_entity_poly.pdbx_seq_one_letter_code
_entity_poly.pdbx_strand_id
1 'polypeptide(L)'
;MGVGFVSGGLRVGGGRRVAKTSSRRRTSHVVAVAAAEKSSAVEEVLAKGFHSGVSDEAIDMMSFVRCHKSILGRGGLSVTQAQLFTKVDTANSWISVTEYETNASQLPGMATSKIMEEKIDDICSATTKHLNSKFSDVSPHDAAIFEFDMKNNILRIISYGIAAHSQGGFLHERNVQLTKSMFEAVGLPEKFFGEGVKQARKEVMKLAEKSDKKAVETAFDYFSALI
;
A
#
# COMPACT_ATOMS: atom_id res chain seq x y z
N MET A 1 78.81 10.65 -18.87
CA MET A 1 79.24 11.04 -20.23
C MET A 1 78.28 10.43 -21.24
N GLY A 2 77.88 11.18 -22.26
CA GLY A 2 77.20 10.64 -23.44
C GLY A 2 75.71 10.98 -23.55
N VAL A 3 75.42 12.13 -24.15
CA VAL A 3 74.10 12.56 -24.64
C VAL A 3 73.89 11.96 -26.04
N GLY A 4 72.65 11.58 -26.36
CA GLY A 4 72.24 11.21 -27.72
C GLY A 4 70.75 11.46 -27.92
N PHE A 5 70.42 12.66 -28.42
CA PHE A 5 69.09 13.07 -28.89
C PHE A 5 68.98 12.85 -30.41
N VAL A 6 67.79 13.13 -30.96
CA VAL A 6 67.37 13.28 -32.39
C VAL A 6 66.56 12.07 -32.90
N SER A 7 65.42 12.18 -33.60
CA SER A 7 64.26 13.10 -33.70
C SER A 7 63.39 12.62 -34.87
N GLY A 8 62.09 12.91 -34.88
CA GLY A 8 61.19 12.87 -36.05
C GLY A 8 60.16 11.73 -35.95
N GLY A 9 58.87 11.97 -35.68
CA GLY A 9 57.87 12.66 -36.51
C GLY A 9 56.98 11.57 -37.15
N LEU A 10 55.64 11.52 -37.12
CA LEU A 10 54.56 12.50 -37.12
C LEU A 10 53.27 11.94 -36.44
N ARG A 11 52.51 12.86 -35.81
CA ARG A 11 51.02 13.05 -35.67
C ARG A 11 50.09 11.99 -36.30
N VAL A 12 48.91 11.65 -35.76
CA VAL A 12 47.70 12.46 -35.45
C VAL A 12 46.73 11.59 -34.62
N GLY A 13 45.96 12.15 -33.68
CA GLY A 13 44.77 11.46 -33.17
C GLY A 13 44.16 12.08 -31.93
N GLY A 14 43.30 13.09 -32.11
CA GLY A 14 42.56 13.72 -31.01
C GLY A 14 41.60 12.74 -30.31
N GLY A 15 41.71 12.66 -28.99
CA GLY A 15 40.76 11.97 -28.13
C GLY A 15 40.27 12.91 -27.04
N ARG A 16 39.02 13.37 -27.20
CA ARG A 16 38.29 14.29 -26.32
C ARG A 16 38.39 13.87 -24.84
N ARG A 17 38.63 14.84 -23.96
CA ARG A 17 38.19 14.75 -22.56
C ARG A 17 36.68 14.56 -22.55
N VAL A 18 36.20 13.38 -22.19
CA VAL A 18 34.77 13.15 -21.97
C VAL A 18 34.41 13.77 -20.63
N ALA A 19 33.61 14.83 -20.69
CA ALA A 19 33.01 15.47 -19.55
C ALA A 19 32.15 14.46 -18.76
N LYS A 20 32.52 14.19 -17.50
CA LYS A 20 31.66 13.52 -16.50
C LYS A 20 30.57 14.48 -16.02
N THR A 21 29.65 14.87 -16.89
CA THR A 21 28.48 15.68 -16.52
C THR A 21 27.33 15.34 -17.45
N SER A 22 26.63 14.23 -17.23
CA SER A 22 25.33 13.99 -17.91
C SER A 22 24.47 12.83 -17.37
N SER A 23 24.86 12.09 -16.34
CA SER A 23 24.05 10.94 -15.89
C SER A 23 22.90 11.33 -14.95
N ARG A 24 23.06 12.36 -14.10
CA ARG A 24 22.05 12.74 -13.10
C ARG A 24 20.82 13.48 -13.63
N ARG A 25 20.92 14.19 -14.77
CA ARG A 25 19.78 14.97 -15.32
C ARG A 25 18.80 14.12 -16.15
N ARG A 26 19.22 12.97 -16.68
CA ARG A 26 18.33 12.09 -17.45
C ARG A 26 17.49 11.19 -16.55
N THR A 27 18.01 10.74 -15.41
CA THR A 27 17.22 9.99 -14.43
C THR A 27 16.17 10.87 -13.75
N SER A 28 16.44 12.15 -13.46
CA SER A 28 15.43 13.04 -12.89
C SER A 28 14.29 13.36 -13.86
N HIS A 29 14.57 13.51 -15.17
CA HIS A 29 13.52 13.74 -16.17
C HIS A 29 12.71 12.48 -16.48
N VAL A 30 13.33 11.30 -16.54
CA VAL A 30 12.58 10.04 -16.77
C VAL A 30 11.72 9.68 -15.56
N VAL A 31 12.18 9.96 -14.33
CA VAL A 31 11.38 9.78 -13.10
C VAL A 31 10.25 10.81 -13.01
N ALA A 32 10.48 12.06 -13.42
CA ALA A 32 9.44 13.10 -13.44
C ALA A 32 8.39 12.85 -14.55
N VAL A 33 8.80 12.39 -15.74
CA VAL A 33 7.88 12.03 -16.83
C VAL A 33 7.10 10.77 -16.49
N ALA A 34 7.74 9.74 -15.92
CA ALA A 34 7.03 8.55 -15.44
C ALA A 34 6.13 8.80 -14.21
N ALA A 35 6.41 9.85 -13.42
CA ALA A 35 5.52 10.31 -12.35
C ALA A 35 4.35 11.16 -12.88
N ALA A 36 4.58 11.95 -13.93
CA ALA A 36 3.55 12.77 -14.60
C ALA A 36 2.59 11.92 -15.45
N GLU A 37 3.08 10.95 -16.22
CA GLU A 37 2.25 10.01 -17.00
C GLU A 37 1.46 9.06 -16.07
N LYS A 38 1.98 8.76 -14.87
CA LYS A 38 1.24 8.03 -13.83
C LYS A 38 0.17 8.89 -13.14
N SER A 39 0.27 10.21 -13.18
CA SER A 39 -0.77 11.12 -12.69
C SER A 39 -1.96 11.17 -13.65
N SER A 40 -1.68 11.28 -14.96
CA SER A 40 -2.74 11.37 -15.96
C SER A 40 -3.52 10.06 -16.12
N ALA A 41 -2.86 8.90 -16.05
CA ALA A 41 -3.55 7.62 -16.10
C ALA A 41 -4.43 7.39 -14.85
N VAL A 42 -3.97 7.82 -13.67
CA VAL A 42 -4.78 7.78 -12.44
C VAL A 42 -5.95 8.76 -12.52
N GLU A 43 -5.75 9.97 -13.02
CA GLU A 43 -6.83 10.94 -13.24
C GLU A 43 -7.84 10.48 -14.31
N GLU A 44 -7.37 9.83 -15.38
CA GLU A 44 -8.23 9.29 -16.44
C GLU A 44 -9.04 8.07 -15.94
N VAL A 45 -8.44 7.23 -15.10
CA VAL A 45 -9.10 6.12 -14.38
C VAL A 45 -10.17 6.66 -13.41
N LEU A 46 -9.83 7.70 -12.64
CA LEU A 46 -10.77 8.38 -11.74
C LEU A 46 -11.90 9.07 -12.51
N ALA A 47 -11.60 9.67 -13.66
CA ALA A 47 -12.60 10.34 -14.50
C ALA A 47 -13.54 9.36 -15.23
N LYS A 48 -13.04 8.20 -15.66
CA LYS A 48 -13.84 7.19 -16.40
C LYS A 48 -14.61 6.24 -15.49
N GLY A 49 -14.11 5.93 -14.29
CA GLY A 49 -14.74 4.95 -13.39
C GLY A 49 -15.88 5.50 -12.51
N PHE A 50 -15.95 6.82 -12.29
CA PHE A 50 -16.80 7.38 -11.23
C PHE A 50 -17.97 8.25 -11.70
N HIS A 51 -18.14 8.50 -13.00
CA HIS A 51 -19.24 9.35 -13.51
C HIS A 51 -20.56 8.60 -13.80
N SER A 52 -20.61 7.26 -13.68
CA SER A 52 -21.80 6.47 -14.07
C SER A 52 -22.25 5.42 -13.04
N GLY A 53 -21.85 5.55 -11.78
CA GLY A 53 -21.90 4.43 -10.82
C GLY A 53 -20.72 3.49 -11.05
N VAL A 54 -20.24 2.87 -9.97
CA VAL A 54 -19.01 2.08 -10.00
C VAL A 54 -19.24 0.84 -10.87
N SER A 55 -18.70 0.83 -12.08
CA SER A 55 -18.68 -0.36 -12.93
C SER A 55 -17.66 -1.36 -12.38
N ASP A 56 -17.86 -2.65 -12.64
CA ASP A 56 -16.89 -3.71 -12.31
C ASP A 56 -15.50 -3.39 -12.88
N GLU A 57 -15.46 -2.68 -14.02
CA GLU A 57 -14.25 -2.22 -14.68
C GLU A 57 -13.50 -1.13 -13.88
N ALA A 58 -14.21 -0.28 -13.14
CA ALA A 58 -13.62 0.66 -12.21
C ALA A 58 -13.02 -0.07 -11.00
N ILE A 59 -13.69 -1.11 -10.48
CA ILE A 59 -13.19 -1.96 -9.39
C ILE A 59 -11.94 -2.74 -9.83
N ASP A 60 -11.94 -3.27 -11.05
CA ASP A 60 -10.79 -3.95 -11.66
C ASP A 60 -9.63 -3.00 -11.90
N MET A 61 -9.88 -1.76 -12.35
CA MET A 61 -8.83 -0.75 -12.47
C MET A 61 -8.32 -0.27 -11.10
N MET A 62 -9.17 -0.16 -10.07
CA MET A 62 -8.74 0.14 -8.70
C MET A 62 -7.83 -0.98 -8.15
N SER A 63 -8.20 -2.23 -8.42
CA SER A 63 -7.39 -3.41 -8.10
C SER A 63 -6.07 -3.40 -8.87
N PHE A 64 -6.10 -3.09 -10.17
CA PHE A 64 -4.93 -3.01 -11.05
C PHE A 64 -3.92 -1.93 -10.62
N VAL A 65 -4.39 -0.72 -10.26
CA VAL A 65 -3.53 0.38 -9.79
C VAL A 65 -2.87 0.05 -8.45
N ARG A 66 -3.55 -0.71 -7.59
CA ARG A 66 -3.01 -1.15 -6.28
C ARG A 66 -2.05 -2.34 -6.40
N CYS A 67 -2.37 -3.35 -7.22
CA CYS A 67 -1.55 -4.56 -7.42
C CYS A 67 -0.17 -4.34 -8.07
N HIS A 68 0.16 -3.13 -8.53
CA HIS A 68 1.43 -2.82 -9.22
C HIS A 68 2.42 -1.98 -8.41
N LYS A 69 2.10 -1.59 -7.17
CA LYS A 69 3.05 -0.98 -6.24
C LYS A 69 3.09 -1.81 -4.97
N SER A 70 4.26 -2.31 -4.60
CA SER A 70 4.44 -3.02 -3.32
C SER A 70 3.82 -2.20 -2.20
N ILE A 71 2.80 -2.77 -1.54
CA ILE A 71 2.12 -2.08 -0.46
C ILE A 71 3.02 -1.92 0.78
N LEU A 72 4.06 -2.75 0.87
CA LEU A 72 4.91 -2.86 2.04
C LEU A 72 5.93 -1.72 2.07
N GLY A 73 6.05 -1.07 3.23
CA GLY A 73 7.06 -0.05 3.46
C GLY A 73 8.47 -0.65 3.53
N ARG A 74 9.48 0.24 3.52
CA ARG A 74 10.86 -0.16 3.80
C ARG A 74 11.06 -0.25 5.31
N GLY A 75 11.13 -1.46 5.85
CA GLY A 75 11.44 -1.73 7.26
C GLY A 75 10.24 -2.27 8.05
N GLY A 76 10.52 -2.82 9.24
CA GLY A 76 9.49 -3.32 10.16
C GLY A 76 8.96 -4.73 9.87
N LEU A 77 9.43 -5.37 8.80
CA LEU A 77 9.20 -6.78 8.48
C LEU A 77 10.53 -7.50 8.26
N SER A 78 10.62 -8.77 8.66
CA SER A 78 11.70 -9.65 8.25
C SER A 78 11.61 -9.93 6.73
N VAL A 79 12.72 -10.37 6.12
CA VAL A 79 12.75 -10.68 4.67
C VAL A 79 11.69 -11.73 4.31
N THR A 80 11.53 -12.75 5.13
CA THR A 80 10.53 -13.82 4.93
C THR A 80 9.11 -13.29 5.05
N GLN A 81 8.83 -12.47 6.07
CA GLN A 81 7.51 -11.84 6.23
C GLN A 81 7.19 -10.94 5.03
N ALA A 82 8.15 -10.11 4.60
CA ALA A 82 7.96 -9.23 3.45
C ALA A 82 7.71 -10.00 2.15
N GLN A 83 8.42 -11.11 1.92
CA GLN A 83 8.19 -11.98 0.77
C GLN A 83 6.80 -12.64 0.81
N LEU A 84 6.41 -13.18 1.96
CA LEU A 84 5.08 -13.76 2.14
C LEU A 84 3.98 -12.73 1.89
N PHE A 85 4.05 -11.57 2.55
CA PHE A 85 3.03 -10.53 2.43
C PHE A 85 2.97 -9.93 1.04
N THR A 86 4.11 -9.80 0.35
CA THR A 86 4.13 -9.38 -1.06
C THR A 86 3.43 -10.42 -1.94
N LYS A 87 3.68 -11.71 -1.71
CA LYS A 87 3.05 -12.81 -2.46
C LYS A 87 1.53 -12.79 -2.28
N VAL A 88 1.04 -12.74 -1.04
CA VAL A 88 -0.40 -12.78 -0.76
C VAL A 88 -1.10 -11.48 -1.18
N ASP A 89 -0.43 -10.33 -1.06
CA ASP A 89 -0.98 -9.06 -1.54
C ASP A 89 -1.09 -9.01 -3.06
N THR A 90 -0.08 -9.51 -3.77
CA THR A 90 -0.13 -9.63 -5.24
C THR A 90 -1.29 -10.52 -5.70
N ALA A 91 -1.63 -11.52 -4.90
CA ALA A 91 -2.77 -12.40 -5.14
C ALA A 91 -4.12 -11.82 -4.65
N ASN A 92 -4.12 -10.64 -4.04
CA ASN A 92 -5.25 -10.04 -3.34
C ASN A 92 -5.95 -11.02 -2.38
N SER A 93 -5.15 -11.77 -1.62
CA SER A 93 -5.64 -12.84 -0.75
C SER A 93 -5.21 -12.67 0.70
N TRP A 94 -6.00 -13.23 1.60
CA TRP A 94 -5.54 -13.47 2.96
C TRP A 94 -4.43 -14.52 2.98
N ILE A 95 -3.70 -14.60 4.09
CA ILE A 95 -2.67 -15.61 4.29
C ILE A 95 -3.37 -16.96 4.45
N SER A 96 -3.02 -17.95 3.63
CA SER A 96 -3.66 -19.26 3.72
C SER A 96 -3.29 -20.00 5.02
N VAL A 97 -4.12 -20.95 5.44
CA VAL A 97 -3.83 -21.81 6.62
C VAL A 97 -2.46 -22.46 6.52
N THR A 98 -2.12 -23.01 5.34
CA THR A 98 -0.82 -23.63 5.07
C THR A 98 0.34 -22.64 5.20
N GLU A 99 0.17 -21.41 4.76
CA GLU A 99 1.19 -20.37 4.90
C GLU A 99 1.37 -19.93 6.35
N TYR A 100 0.29 -19.84 7.13
CA TYR A 100 0.40 -19.60 8.57
C TYR A 100 1.17 -20.71 9.27
N GLU A 101 0.86 -21.98 8.97
CA GLU A 101 1.55 -23.13 9.57
C GLU A 101 3.03 -23.17 9.19
N THR A 102 3.34 -22.94 7.90
CA THR A 102 4.71 -22.92 7.39
C THR A 102 5.55 -21.80 8.02
N ASN A 103 4.92 -20.67 8.34
CA ASN A 103 5.60 -19.47 8.86
C ASN A 103 5.27 -19.19 10.33
N ALA A 104 4.76 -20.16 11.09
CA ALA A 104 4.19 -19.94 12.43
C ALA A 104 5.18 -19.25 13.40
N SER A 105 6.47 -19.60 13.34
CA SER A 105 7.52 -18.99 14.16
C SER A 105 7.77 -17.50 13.84
N GLN A 106 7.42 -17.05 12.64
CA GLN A 106 7.55 -15.68 12.17
C GLN A 106 6.24 -14.90 12.23
N LEU A 107 5.12 -15.55 12.57
CA LEU A 107 3.79 -14.95 12.57
C LEU A 107 3.10 -15.12 13.94
N PRO A 108 3.63 -14.47 15.00
CA PRO A 108 3.10 -14.62 16.36
C PRO A 108 1.63 -14.18 16.49
N GLY A 109 1.15 -13.27 15.63
CA GLY A 109 -0.24 -12.79 15.64
C GLY A 109 -1.17 -13.55 14.69
N MET A 110 -0.79 -14.75 14.24
CA MET A 110 -1.56 -15.51 13.25
C MET A 110 -2.99 -15.82 13.71
N ALA A 111 -3.22 -16.05 15.00
CA ALA A 111 -4.53 -16.40 15.52
C ALA A 111 -5.52 -15.23 15.35
N THR A 112 -5.11 -14.02 15.73
CA THR A 112 -5.92 -12.81 15.50
C THR A 112 -6.07 -12.49 14.01
N SER A 113 -5.04 -12.72 13.20
CA SER A 113 -5.15 -12.51 11.74
C SER A 113 -6.14 -13.48 11.09
N LYS A 114 -6.18 -14.75 11.51
CA LYS A 114 -7.16 -15.75 11.06
C LYS A 114 -8.59 -15.39 11.48
N ILE A 115 -8.81 -15.03 12.75
CA ILE A 115 -10.17 -14.69 13.21
C ILE A 115 -10.70 -13.42 12.54
N MET A 116 -9.82 -12.49 12.15
CA MET A 116 -10.20 -11.33 11.35
C MET A 116 -10.75 -11.73 9.97
N GLU A 117 -10.11 -12.69 9.30
CA GLU A 117 -10.59 -13.22 8.02
C GLU A 117 -11.95 -13.90 8.18
N GLU A 118 -12.08 -14.79 9.18
CA GLU A 118 -13.32 -15.52 9.47
C GLU A 118 -14.49 -14.60 9.84
N LYS A 119 -14.20 -13.44 10.43
CA LYS A 119 -15.18 -12.46 10.93
C LYS A 119 -15.22 -11.17 10.13
N ILE A 120 -14.65 -11.16 8.93
CA ILE A 120 -14.51 -9.93 8.15
C ILE A 120 -15.85 -9.25 7.85
N ASP A 121 -16.88 -10.05 7.53
CA ASP A 121 -18.21 -9.55 7.23
C ASP A 121 -18.88 -8.94 8.45
N ASP A 122 -18.70 -9.54 9.64
CA ASP A 122 -19.22 -9.02 10.90
C ASP A 122 -18.54 -7.68 11.26
N ILE A 123 -17.21 -7.61 11.09
CA ILE A 123 -16.41 -6.39 11.35
C ILE A 123 -16.85 -5.25 10.42
N CYS A 124 -16.96 -5.53 9.12
CA CYS A 124 -17.35 -4.54 8.12
C CYS A 124 -18.79 -4.08 8.33
N SER A 125 -19.73 -5.00 8.54
CA SER A 125 -21.14 -4.68 8.80
C SER A 125 -21.31 -3.78 10.03
N ALA A 126 -20.62 -4.09 11.13
CA ALA A 126 -20.65 -3.27 12.34
C ALA A 126 -20.03 -1.88 12.11
N THR A 127 -18.96 -1.81 11.32
CA THR A 127 -18.29 -0.56 10.96
C THR A 127 -19.17 0.32 10.09
N THR A 128 -19.75 -0.21 9.00
CA THR A 128 -20.65 0.52 8.11
C THR A 128 -21.89 1.01 8.85
N LYS A 129 -22.49 0.17 9.71
CA LYS A 129 -23.65 0.58 10.53
C LYS A 129 -23.32 1.77 11.43
N HIS A 130 -22.15 1.76 12.08
CA HIS A 130 -21.70 2.89 12.90
C HIS A 130 -21.50 4.15 12.06
N LEU A 131 -20.86 4.02 10.90
CA LEU A 131 -20.60 5.15 10.00
C LEU A 131 -21.89 5.78 9.48
N ASN A 132 -22.84 4.98 9.00
CA ASN A 132 -24.13 5.47 8.52
C ASN A 132 -24.93 6.20 9.61
N SER A 133 -24.76 5.81 10.89
CA SER A 133 -25.39 6.51 12.00
C SER A 133 -24.76 7.89 12.31
N LYS A 134 -23.49 8.09 11.92
CA LYS A 134 -22.71 9.29 12.24
C LYS A 134 -22.59 10.26 11.06
N PHE A 135 -22.68 9.76 9.84
CA PHE A 135 -22.56 10.51 8.60
C PHE A 135 -23.82 10.30 7.75
N SER A 136 -24.92 10.96 8.13
CA SER A 136 -26.20 10.88 7.43
C SER A 136 -26.15 11.39 5.99
N ASP A 137 -25.17 12.25 5.69
CA ASP A 137 -25.04 12.92 4.39
C ASP A 137 -24.28 12.07 3.37
N VAL A 138 -23.66 10.96 3.81
CA VAL A 138 -22.99 10.01 2.92
C VAL A 138 -24.04 9.09 2.30
N SER A 139 -24.00 8.96 0.97
CA SER A 139 -24.95 8.09 0.29
C SER A 139 -24.69 6.61 0.61
N PRO A 140 -25.73 5.75 0.64
CA PRO A 140 -25.55 4.31 0.85
C PRO A 140 -24.63 3.66 -0.19
N HIS A 141 -24.63 4.18 -1.42
CA HIS A 141 -23.76 3.70 -2.49
C HIS A 141 -22.28 3.97 -2.17
N ASP A 142 -21.95 5.19 -1.72
CA ASP A 142 -20.56 5.55 -1.43
C ASP A 142 -20.06 4.84 -0.16
N ALA A 143 -20.94 4.64 0.84
CA ALA A 143 -20.65 3.81 2.00
C ALA A 143 -20.34 2.35 1.61
N ALA A 144 -20.99 1.80 0.57
CA ALA A 144 -20.72 0.46 0.08
C ALA A 144 -19.34 0.34 -0.61
N ILE A 145 -18.88 1.41 -1.28
CA ILE A 145 -17.50 1.47 -1.82
C ILE A 145 -16.48 1.36 -0.68
N PHE A 146 -16.70 2.11 0.40
CA PHE A 146 -15.85 2.03 1.59
C PHE A 146 -15.86 0.64 2.22
N GLU A 147 -17.04 0.04 2.38
CA GLU A 147 -17.17 -1.31 2.95
C GLU A 147 -16.43 -2.36 2.11
N PHE A 148 -16.58 -2.30 0.78
CA PHE A 148 -15.86 -3.16 -0.14
C PHE A 148 -14.35 -3.00 0.02
N ASP A 149 -13.84 -1.77 0.09
CA ASP A 149 -12.41 -1.53 0.24
C ASP A 149 -11.88 -1.92 1.63
N MET A 150 -12.69 -1.71 2.67
CA MET A 150 -12.39 -2.12 4.04
C MET A 150 -12.20 -3.63 4.12
N LYS A 151 -13.14 -4.39 3.54
CA LYS A 151 -13.14 -5.86 3.50
C LYS A 151 -11.97 -6.42 2.70
N ASN A 152 -11.77 -5.93 1.48
CA ASN A 152 -10.86 -6.57 0.53
C ASN A 152 -9.42 -6.07 0.62
N ASN A 153 -9.20 -4.86 1.15
CA ASN A 153 -7.87 -4.25 1.15
C ASN A 153 -7.44 -3.81 2.54
N ILE A 154 -8.16 -2.89 3.19
CA ILE A 154 -7.64 -2.22 4.40
C ILE A 154 -7.43 -3.23 5.54
N LEU A 155 -8.42 -4.05 5.86
CA LEU A 155 -8.30 -5.01 6.96
C LEU A 155 -7.35 -6.16 6.64
N ARG A 156 -7.27 -6.57 5.36
CA ARG A 156 -6.29 -7.55 4.89
C ARG A 156 -4.85 -7.04 5.07
N ILE A 157 -4.58 -5.77 4.77
CA ILE A 157 -3.25 -5.19 4.94
C ILE A 157 -2.91 -4.99 6.41
N ILE A 158 -3.86 -4.54 7.22
CA ILE A 158 -3.69 -4.39 8.67
C ILE A 158 -3.43 -5.75 9.32
N SER A 159 -4.08 -6.82 8.84
CA SER A 159 -3.87 -8.18 9.37
C SER A 159 -2.44 -8.67 9.13
N TYR A 160 -1.74 -8.22 8.09
CA TYR A 160 -0.30 -8.51 7.91
C TYR A 160 0.57 -7.90 9.01
N GLY A 161 0.29 -6.64 9.37
CA GLY A 161 0.97 -5.95 10.47
C GLY A 161 0.72 -6.67 11.81
N ILE A 162 -0.51 -7.11 12.03
CA ILE A 162 -0.91 -7.89 13.21
C ILE A 162 -0.23 -9.25 13.21
N ALA A 163 -0.29 -10.02 12.12
CA ALA A 163 0.29 -11.36 12.03
C ALA A 163 1.78 -11.36 12.35
N ALA A 164 2.52 -10.35 11.86
CA ALA A 164 3.95 -10.20 12.10
C ALA A 164 4.31 -9.54 13.45
N HIS A 165 3.34 -9.08 14.26
CA HIS A 165 3.57 -8.18 15.41
C HIS A 165 4.44 -6.96 15.02
N SER A 166 4.26 -6.49 13.79
CA SER A 166 5.07 -5.40 13.24
C SER A 166 4.81 -4.09 14.00
N GLN A 167 5.87 -3.37 14.33
CA GLN A 167 5.78 -2.07 15.01
C GLN A 167 5.50 -0.90 14.04
N GLY A 168 5.33 -1.18 12.75
CA GLY A 168 5.17 -0.21 11.67
C GLY A 168 5.92 -0.63 10.40
N GLY A 169 5.84 0.14 9.33
CA GLY A 169 6.56 -0.14 8.08
C GLY A 169 6.00 -1.31 7.24
N PHE A 170 4.97 -2.01 7.72
CA PHE A 170 4.24 -3.03 6.94
C PHE A 170 3.36 -2.42 5.83
N LEU A 171 3.13 -1.10 5.84
CA LEU A 171 2.38 -0.38 4.81
C LEU A 171 3.11 0.92 4.45
N HIS A 172 3.21 1.20 3.15
CA HIS A 172 3.78 2.42 2.62
C HIS A 172 2.73 3.55 2.60
N GLU A 173 3.08 4.71 3.16
CA GLU A 173 2.25 5.93 3.26
C GLU A 173 1.53 6.31 1.95
N ARG A 174 2.26 6.34 0.83
CA ARG A 174 1.70 6.64 -0.50
C ARG A 174 0.46 5.82 -0.87
N ASN A 175 0.31 4.60 -0.37
CA ASN A 175 -0.87 3.79 -0.67
C ASN A 175 -2.09 4.27 0.12
N VAL A 176 -1.90 4.66 1.38
CA VAL A 176 -2.96 5.28 2.19
C VAL A 176 -3.39 6.61 1.57
N GLN A 177 -2.43 7.43 1.14
CA GLN A 177 -2.73 8.71 0.46
C GLN A 177 -3.50 8.50 -0.85
N LEU A 178 -3.16 7.47 -1.64
CA LEU A 178 -3.92 7.14 -2.84
C LEU A 178 -5.36 6.71 -2.48
N THR A 179 -5.54 5.86 -1.47
CA THR A 179 -6.87 5.47 -0.98
C THR A 179 -7.68 6.68 -0.54
N LYS A 180 -7.07 7.63 0.18
CA LYS A 180 -7.73 8.89 0.57
C LYS A 180 -8.22 9.68 -0.64
N SER A 181 -7.35 9.94 -1.61
CA SER A 181 -7.73 10.68 -2.81
C SER A 181 -8.83 10.00 -3.61
N MET A 182 -8.87 8.66 -3.62
CA MET A 182 -9.95 7.90 -4.25
C MET A 182 -11.27 8.06 -3.51
N PHE A 183 -11.26 8.01 -2.18
CA PHE A 183 -12.46 8.26 -1.36
C PHE A 183 -12.98 9.70 -1.51
N GLU A 184 -12.08 10.68 -1.52
CA GLU A 184 -12.45 12.07 -1.78
C GLU A 184 -13.10 12.25 -3.17
N ALA A 185 -12.57 11.57 -4.19
CA ALA A 185 -13.12 11.62 -5.55
C ALA A 185 -14.55 11.05 -5.65
N VAL A 186 -14.94 10.13 -4.77
CA VAL A 186 -16.32 9.59 -4.68
C VAL A 186 -17.19 10.31 -3.66
N GLY A 187 -16.75 11.45 -3.14
CA GLY A 187 -17.51 12.23 -2.18
C GLY A 187 -17.50 11.70 -0.75
N LEU A 188 -16.63 10.73 -0.43
CA LEU A 188 -16.43 10.29 0.96
C LEU A 188 -15.47 11.25 1.67
N PRO A 189 -15.90 11.92 2.76
CA PRO A 189 -15.04 12.85 3.47
C PRO A 189 -13.95 12.09 4.23
N GLU A 190 -12.76 12.68 4.35
CA GLU A 190 -11.63 12.11 5.09
C GLU A 190 -12.00 11.65 6.52
N LYS A 191 -12.87 12.42 7.20
CA LYS A 191 -13.38 12.08 8.54
C LYS A 191 -14.17 10.75 8.56
N PHE A 192 -14.84 10.40 7.46
CA PHE A 192 -15.53 9.11 7.32
C PHE A 192 -14.52 7.96 7.32
N PHE A 193 -13.43 8.09 6.56
CA PHE A 193 -12.35 7.10 6.53
C PHE A 193 -11.70 6.93 7.90
N GLY A 194 -11.26 8.03 8.53
CA GLY A 194 -10.63 7.97 9.85
C GLY A 194 -11.54 7.37 10.93
N GLU A 195 -12.83 7.71 10.92
CA GLU A 195 -13.79 7.09 11.85
C GLU A 195 -14.01 5.61 11.55
N GLY A 196 -14.03 5.22 10.27
CA GLY A 196 -14.24 3.83 9.87
C GLY A 196 -13.10 2.95 10.34
N VAL A 197 -11.85 3.39 10.17
CA VAL A 197 -10.67 2.68 10.68
C VAL A 197 -10.68 2.61 12.21
N LYS A 198 -11.06 3.70 12.89
CA LYS A 198 -11.21 3.71 14.35
C LYS A 198 -12.27 2.74 14.84
N GLN A 199 -13.39 2.63 14.13
CA GLN A 199 -14.45 1.69 14.49
C GLN A 199 -14.04 0.25 14.20
N ALA A 200 -13.42 -0.01 13.05
CA ALA A 200 -12.90 -1.33 12.72
C ALA A 200 -11.86 -1.82 13.74
N ARG A 201 -10.99 -0.93 14.25
CA ARG A 201 -10.08 -1.25 15.37
C ARG A 201 -10.84 -1.79 16.58
N LYS A 202 -11.94 -1.14 16.98
CA LYS A 202 -12.72 -1.59 18.14
C LYS A 202 -13.33 -2.97 17.92
N GLU A 203 -13.83 -3.24 16.71
CA GLU A 203 -14.39 -4.54 16.38
C GLU A 203 -13.31 -5.64 16.39
N VAL A 204 -12.15 -5.39 15.78
CA VAL A 204 -11.02 -6.32 15.82
C VAL A 204 -10.52 -6.55 17.25
N MET A 205 -10.45 -5.50 18.09
CA MET A 205 -10.02 -5.63 19.49
C MET A 205 -10.93 -6.51 20.36
N LYS A 206 -12.21 -6.66 19.99
CA LYS A 206 -13.13 -7.60 20.67
C LYS A 206 -12.79 -9.06 20.36
N LEU A 207 -12.25 -9.31 19.16
CA LEU A 207 -11.93 -10.64 18.64
C LEU A 207 -10.48 -11.05 18.94
N ALA A 208 -9.61 -10.06 19.13
CA ALA A 208 -8.18 -10.27 19.30
C ALA A 208 -7.84 -11.12 20.53
N GLU A 209 -6.91 -12.06 20.33
CA GLU A 209 -6.31 -12.78 21.44
C GLU A 209 -5.62 -11.83 22.40
N LYS A 210 -5.60 -12.18 23.69
CA LYS A 210 -5.02 -11.32 24.73
C LYS A 210 -3.55 -10.99 24.45
N SER A 211 -2.79 -11.94 23.91
CA SER A 211 -1.39 -11.79 23.48
C SER A 211 -1.22 -10.80 22.33
N ASP A 212 -2.22 -10.68 21.46
CA ASP A 212 -2.14 -9.92 20.21
C ASP A 212 -2.72 -8.50 20.31
N LYS A 213 -3.43 -8.17 21.40
CA LYS A 213 -4.07 -6.85 21.56
C LYS A 213 -3.12 -5.67 21.32
N LYS A 214 -1.88 -5.76 21.82
CA LYS A 214 -0.88 -4.72 21.59
C LYS A 214 -0.49 -4.62 20.11
N ALA A 215 -0.38 -5.75 19.41
CA ALA A 215 -0.10 -5.77 17.97
C ALA A 215 -1.25 -5.17 17.16
N VAL A 216 -2.50 -5.46 17.54
CA VAL A 216 -3.69 -4.82 16.95
C VAL A 216 -3.66 -3.31 17.14
N GLU A 217 -3.44 -2.85 18.38
CA GLU A 217 -3.32 -1.42 18.66
C GLU A 217 -2.23 -0.77 17.81
N THR A 218 -1.04 -1.38 17.78
CA THR A 218 0.11 -0.85 17.05
C THR A 218 -0.14 -0.79 15.54
N ALA A 219 -0.74 -1.82 14.95
CA ALA A 219 -1.04 -1.86 13.52
C ALA A 219 -2.08 -0.82 13.12
N PHE A 220 -3.16 -0.68 13.90
CA PHE A 220 -4.18 0.34 13.66
C PHE A 220 -3.67 1.76 13.94
N ASP A 221 -2.83 1.96 14.96
CA ASP A 221 -2.21 3.25 15.25
C ASP A 221 -1.27 3.67 14.12
N TYR A 222 -0.45 2.74 13.61
CA TYR A 222 0.39 2.98 12.45
C TYR A 222 -0.45 3.35 11.21
N PHE A 223 -1.48 2.55 10.88
CA PHE A 223 -2.34 2.86 9.74
C PHE A 223 -3.03 4.22 9.89
N SER A 224 -3.57 4.51 11.08
CA SER A 224 -4.27 5.77 11.36
C SER A 224 -3.35 6.98 11.31
N ALA A 225 -2.07 6.84 11.65
CA ALA A 225 -1.09 7.91 11.53
C ALA A 225 -0.75 8.28 10.07
N LEU A 226 -1.14 7.42 9.11
CA LEU A 226 -0.96 7.66 7.68
C LEU A 226 -2.22 8.27 7.02
N ILE A 227 -3.33 8.35 7.75
CA ILE A 227 -4.56 9.03 7.33
C ILE A 227 -4.38 10.51 7.67
#